data_AF-A0A0B1P2T9-F1
#
_entry.id   AF-A0A0B1P2T9-F1
#
_cell.length_a   1.000
_cell.length_b   1.000
_cell.length_c   1.000
_cell.angle_alpha   90.00
_cell.angle_beta   90.00
_cell.angle_gamma   90.00
#
_symmetry.space_group_name_H-M   'P 1'
#
loop_
_entity.id
_entity.type
_entity.pdbx_description
1 polymer ?
#
loop_
_entity_poly.entity_id
_entity_poly.type
_entity_poly.pdbx_seq_one_letter_code
_entity_poly.pdbx_strand_id
1 'polypeptide(L)'
;MSSSNDRSDESSSAKFTAELQDVNGKKSSTILPIVDEDNLPWVEKYRPDTLADLSGHQDILATVSKFVETNRLPHLLFYGPPGTGKTSTILALARQIYGSKNLRQMVLELNASDDRGIDVVREQIKTFASTKQIFNMVPVSSSASSIASYKLIILDEADAMTSTAQMALRRIMEKFTSNTRFCIIANYAHKLSPALLSRCTRFRFSPLKEQDIRVLVDKVIVEEDVKINSDATEALIKLSKGDMRRALNVLQACHASSKPLSSGGTLQTASIDQERDTITETTIYECIASPHPSDINKILHTLLQTSDVLSCLKTINLLKTLHGLALADIITSLSEELMKLDVPPTVMITWIDGLAEIEYRLSGGGSEVIQTGALVGVVRNGAELIIGSEK
;
A
#
# COMPACT_ATOMS: atom_id res chain seq x y z
N MET A 1 -68.73 28.41 32.16
CA MET A 1 -68.74 28.92 30.77
C MET A 1 -67.31 29.32 30.43
N SER A 2 -66.90 29.12 29.16
CA SER A 2 -65.57 29.34 28.55
C SER A 2 -64.42 28.42 29.03
N SER A 3 -63.85 27.57 28.17
CA SER A 3 -62.63 27.76 27.34
C SER A 3 -61.35 27.66 28.19
N SER A 4 -60.26 26.93 27.87
CA SER A 4 -59.56 26.72 26.59
C SER A 4 -58.48 25.62 26.72
N ASN A 5 -58.13 24.98 25.59
CA ASN A 5 -56.84 24.42 25.14
C ASN A 5 -55.67 24.16 26.12
N ASP A 6 -54.98 23.01 25.99
CA ASP A 6 -53.81 22.92 25.09
C ASP A 6 -53.36 21.48 24.77
N ARG A 7 -52.71 21.34 23.62
CA ARG A 7 -52.17 20.14 22.95
C ARG A 7 -50.89 19.61 23.60
N SER A 8 -50.57 18.32 23.41
CA SER A 8 -49.40 17.85 22.61
C SER A 8 -49.07 16.36 22.83
N ASP A 9 -49.18 15.62 21.73
CA ASP A 9 -48.25 14.65 21.13
C ASP A 9 -47.61 13.51 21.93
N GLU A 10 -48.03 12.29 21.56
CA GLU A 10 -47.37 11.02 21.78
C GLU A 10 -46.02 10.94 21.05
N SER A 11 -44.96 10.59 21.78
CA SER A 11 -43.75 10.00 21.20
C SER A 11 -43.40 8.72 21.96
N SER A 12 -43.57 7.58 21.28
CA SER A 12 -43.22 6.25 21.77
C SER A 12 -41.69 6.07 21.75
N SER A 13 -41.05 6.24 22.90
CA SER A 13 -39.65 5.89 23.12
C SER A 13 -39.53 4.39 23.44
N ALA A 14 -38.68 3.70 22.67
CA ALA A 14 -38.33 2.30 22.87
C ALA A 14 -37.58 2.11 24.21
N LYS A 15 -38.00 1.10 24.98
CA LYS A 15 -37.45 0.78 26.30
C LYS A 15 -36.06 0.13 26.17
N PHE A 16 -35.07 0.76 26.78
CA PHE A 16 -33.79 0.16 27.17
C PHE A 16 -33.95 -0.49 28.54
N THR A 17 -33.65 -1.79 28.66
CA THR A 17 -33.33 -2.42 29.96
C THR A 17 -32.15 -3.35 29.76
N ALA A 18 -31.03 -2.97 30.36
CA ALA A 18 -29.84 -3.81 30.53
C ALA A 18 -30.01 -4.64 31.80
N GLU A 19 -29.83 -5.96 31.70
CA GLU A 19 -29.58 -6.82 32.86
C GLU A 19 -28.25 -7.53 32.64
N LEU A 20 -27.27 -7.17 33.48
CA LEU A 20 -26.00 -7.86 33.67
C LEU A 20 -26.19 -8.93 34.75
N GLN A 21 -25.93 -10.20 34.42
CA GLN A 21 -25.55 -11.21 35.41
C GLN A 21 -24.35 -12.00 34.89
N ASP A 22 -23.19 -11.70 35.48
CA ASP A 22 -21.98 -12.50 35.40
C ASP A 22 -22.08 -13.70 36.35
N VAL A 23 -21.94 -14.92 35.83
CA VAL A 23 -21.44 -16.07 36.60
C VAL A 23 -20.47 -16.89 35.75
N ASN A 24 -19.21 -16.88 36.19
CA ASN A 24 -18.01 -17.46 35.59
C ASN A 24 -18.11 -18.90 35.06
N GLY A 25 -17.57 -19.10 33.85
CA GLY A 25 -17.24 -20.42 33.28
C GLY A 25 -16.41 -20.32 32.00
N LYS A 26 -15.10 -20.07 32.14
CA LYS A 26 -14.10 -19.85 31.08
C LYS A 26 -14.22 -20.82 29.88
N LYS A 27 -14.66 -20.29 28.74
CA LYS A 27 -14.23 -20.69 27.39
C LYS A 27 -13.99 -19.42 26.57
N SER A 28 -12.73 -18.95 26.55
CA SER A 28 -12.30 -17.96 25.57
C SER A 28 -12.09 -18.68 24.24
N SER A 29 -13.19 -18.95 23.54
CA SER A 29 -13.19 -19.11 22.10
C SER A 29 -13.72 -17.80 21.55
N THR A 30 -12.82 -16.89 21.18
CA THR A 30 -13.13 -15.81 20.26
C THR A 30 -13.55 -16.45 18.94
N ILE A 31 -14.85 -16.75 18.85
CA ILE A 31 -15.53 -16.92 17.57
C ILE A 31 -15.49 -15.51 16.98
N LEU A 32 -14.49 -15.27 16.13
CA LEU A 32 -14.54 -14.13 15.23
C LEU A 32 -15.88 -14.24 14.50
N PRO A 33 -16.71 -13.19 14.48
CA PRO A 33 -17.90 -13.22 13.64
C PRO A 33 -17.42 -13.56 12.23
N ILE A 34 -18.11 -14.50 11.58
CA ILE A 34 -17.94 -14.78 10.16
C ILE A 34 -18.23 -13.43 9.48
N VAL A 35 -17.17 -12.68 9.18
CA VAL A 35 -17.27 -11.45 8.41
C VAL A 35 -17.70 -11.94 7.04
N ASP A 36 -18.88 -11.51 6.58
CA ASP A 36 -19.32 -11.76 5.21
C ASP A 36 -18.14 -11.45 4.28
N GLU A 37 -17.69 -12.43 3.48
CA GLU A 37 -16.53 -12.28 2.57
C GLU A 37 -16.72 -11.07 1.63
N ASP A 38 -17.97 -10.63 1.43
CA ASP A 38 -18.39 -9.50 0.62
C ASP A 38 -17.97 -8.12 1.16
N ASN A 39 -17.55 -8.00 2.43
CA ASN A 39 -17.20 -6.70 3.02
C ASN A 39 -15.69 -6.48 3.26
N LEU A 40 -14.84 -7.44 2.86
CA LEU A 40 -13.40 -7.25 2.97
C LEU A 40 -12.91 -6.26 1.90
N PRO A 41 -11.99 -5.33 2.24
CA PRO A 41 -11.29 -4.52 1.25
C PRO A 41 -10.66 -5.41 0.19
N TRP A 42 -10.69 -4.98 -1.07
CA TRP A 42 -10.19 -5.79 -2.20
C TRP A 42 -8.71 -6.15 -2.05
N VAL A 43 -7.94 -5.30 -1.38
CA VAL A 43 -6.54 -5.58 -1.02
C VAL A 43 -6.39 -6.87 -0.21
N GLU A 44 -7.32 -7.16 0.70
CA GLU A 44 -7.30 -8.37 1.52
C GLU A 44 -8.03 -9.52 0.85
N LYS A 45 -9.16 -9.25 0.19
CA LYS A 45 -9.96 -10.24 -0.56
C LYS A 45 -9.13 -10.92 -1.66
N TYR A 46 -8.35 -10.13 -2.40
CA TYR A 46 -7.49 -10.61 -3.49
C TYR A 46 -6.03 -10.85 -3.05
N ARG A 47 -5.77 -10.95 -1.74
CA ARG A 47 -4.42 -11.26 -1.24
C ARG A 47 -4.03 -12.65 -1.74
N PRO A 48 -2.89 -12.80 -2.44
CA PRO A 48 -2.45 -14.08 -2.99
C PRO A 48 -2.33 -15.18 -1.92
N ASP A 49 -2.99 -16.31 -2.16
CA ASP A 49 -2.97 -17.43 -1.22
C ASP A 49 -1.84 -18.42 -1.50
N THR A 50 -1.51 -18.61 -2.78
CA THR A 50 -0.45 -19.49 -3.24
C THR A 50 0.67 -18.71 -3.92
N LEU A 51 1.85 -19.34 -4.06
CA LEU A 51 2.95 -18.74 -4.81
C LEU A 51 2.62 -18.56 -6.31
N ALA A 52 1.68 -19.35 -6.85
CA ALA A 52 1.27 -19.24 -8.24
C ALA A 52 0.41 -17.99 -8.50
N ASP A 53 -0.29 -17.50 -7.48
CA ASP A 53 -1.12 -16.29 -7.56
C ASP A 53 -0.29 -15.00 -7.47
N LEU A 54 0.99 -15.11 -7.10
CA LEU A 54 1.89 -13.96 -7.03
C LEU A 54 2.34 -13.55 -8.43
N SER A 55 1.89 -12.37 -8.84
CA SER A 55 2.36 -11.72 -10.07
C SER A 55 3.67 -10.99 -9.77
N GLY A 56 4.72 -11.27 -10.57
CA GLY A 56 6.04 -10.65 -10.45
C GLY A 56 7.09 -11.43 -9.63
N HIS A 57 8.34 -10.96 -9.72
CA HIS A 57 9.51 -11.49 -8.98
C HIS A 57 9.77 -12.99 -9.10
N GLN A 58 9.54 -13.58 -10.28
CA GLN A 58 9.69 -15.02 -10.53
C GLN A 58 11.07 -15.57 -10.14
N ASP A 59 12.15 -14.81 -10.34
CA ASP A 59 13.51 -15.22 -9.95
C ASP A 59 13.68 -15.39 -8.43
N ILE A 60 13.05 -14.51 -7.66
CA ILE A 60 13.05 -14.55 -6.19
C ILE A 60 12.24 -15.76 -5.73
N LEU A 61 11.04 -15.94 -6.28
CA LEU A 61 10.15 -17.05 -5.97
C LEU A 61 10.80 -18.39 -6.29
N ALA A 62 11.47 -18.52 -7.44
CA ALA A 62 12.19 -19.73 -7.84
C ALA A 62 13.34 -20.06 -6.88
N THR A 63 14.12 -19.03 -6.49
CA THR A 63 15.24 -19.20 -5.56
C THR A 63 14.76 -19.63 -4.17
N VAL A 64 13.72 -18.97 -3.65
CA VAL A 64 13.14 -19.27 -2.35
C VAL A 64 12.49 -20.65 -2.34
N SER A 65 11.78 -21.03 -3.41
CA SER A 65 11.18 -22.37 -3.57
C SER A 65 12.25 -23.46 -3.54
N LYS A 66 13.38 -23.26 -4.23
CA LYS A 66 14.52 -24.18 -4.19
C LYS A 66 15.12 -24.34 -2.79
N PHE A 67 15.18 -23.26 -2.01
CA PHE A 67 15.64 -23.35 -0.61
C PHE A 67 14.68 -24.14 0.29
N VAL A 68 13.39 -24.06 0.01
CA VAL A 68 12.36 -24.86 0.70
C VAL A 68 12.45 -26.33 0.32
N GLU A 69 12.55 -26.65 -0.97
CA GLU A 69 12.68 -28.03 -1.47
C GLU A 69 13.94 -28.72 -0.92
N THR A 70 15.04 -27.99 -0.80
CA THR A 70 16.29 -28.49 -0.24
C THR A 70 16.31 -28.51 1.30
N ASN A 71 15.23 -28.08 1.96
CA ASN A 71 15.09 -27.95 3.41
C ASN A 71 16.25 -27.17 4.07
N ARG A 72 16.78 -26.16 3.35
CA ARG A 72 17.94 -25.35 3.75
C ARG A 72 17.63 -23.85 3.69
N LEU A 73 16.46 -23.44 4.18
CA LEU A 73 15.98 -22.05 4.12
C LEU A 73 16.74 -21.08 5.05
N PRO A 74 17.67 -20.23 4.57
CA PRO A 74 18.39 -19.30 5.46
C PRO A 74 17.42 -18.30 6.13
N HIS A 75 17.92 -17.47 7.06
CA HIS A 75 17.14 -16.30 7.47
C HIS A 75 16.94 -15.39 6.26
N LEU A 76 15.73 -14.89 6.05
CA LEU A 76 15.35 -14.11 4.89
C LEU A 76 15.19 -12.64 5.27
N LEU A 77 15.61 -11.76 4.37
CA LEU A 77 15.27 -10.34 4.43
C LEU A 77 14.57 -9.96 3.13
N PHE A 78 13.30 -9.61 3.22
CA PHE A 78 12.51 -9.07 2.12
C PHE A 78 12.45 -7.56 2.26
N TYR A 79 12.99 -6.84 1.28
CA TYR A 79 12.97 -5.38 1.32
C TYR A 79 12.65 -4.76 -0.03
N GLY A 80 11.99 -3.61 0.00
CA GLY A 80 11.54 -2.92 -1.20
C GLY A 80 10.36 -1.98 -0.95
N PRO A 81 9.90 -1.27 -1.97
CA PRO A 81 8.75 -0.37 -1.88
C PRO A 81 7.48 -1.05 -1.31
N PRO A 82 6.51 -0.28 -0.80
CA PRO A 82 5.22 -0.82 -0.39
C PRO A 82 4.48 -1.44 -1.57
N GLY A 83 3.54 -2.35 -1.29
CA GLY A 83 2.66 -2.92 -2.32
C GLY A 83 3.30 -3.91 -3.30
N THR A 84 4.57 -4.29 -3.13
CA THR A 84 5.28 -5.25 -4.01
C THR A 84 5.09 -6.72 -3.62
N GLY A 85 4.15 -7.04 -2.71
CA GLY A 85 3.86 -8.42 -2.33
C GLY A 85 4.82 -9.09 -1.33
N LYS A 86 5.64 -8.34 -0.59
CA LYS A 86 6.61 -8.90 0.40
C LYS A 86 5.95 -9.82 1.44
N THR A 87 4.94 -9.30 2.14
CA THR A 87 4.20 -10.03 3.19
C THR A 87 3.40 -11.18 2.60
N SER A 88 2.71 -10.96 1.47
CA SER A 88 1.98 -12.01 0.76
C SER A 88 2.89 -13.17 0.32
N THR A 89 4.11 -12.86 -0.14
CA THR A 89 5.09 -13.88 -0.58
C THR A 89 5.47 -14.82 0.55
N ILE A 90 5.85 -14.30 1.73
CA ILE A 90 6.26 -15.16 2.84
C ILE A 90 5.08 -15.95 3.42
N LEU A 91 3.87 -15.37 3.43
CA LEU A 91 2.67 -16.06 3.91
C LEU A 91 2.28 -17.21 2.97
N ALA A 92 2.30 -16.98 1.65
CA ALA A 92 2.06 -18.02 0.66
C ALA A 92 3.13 -19.13 0.74
N LEU A 93 4.41 -18.76 0.91
CA LEU A 93 5.49 -19.72 1.14
C LEU A 93 5.25 -20.54 2.41
N ALA A 94 4.86 -19.89 3.50
CA ALA A 94 4.61 -20.55 4.77
C ALA A 94 3.44 -21.54 4.68
N ARG A 95 2.38 -21.19 3.93
CA ARG A 95 1.27 -22.10 3.63
C ARG A 95 1.74 -23.31 2.81
N GLN A 96 2.63 -23.12 1.85
CA GLN A 96 3.21 -24.22 1.07
C GLN A 96 4.08 -25.14 1.95
N ILE A 97 4.88 -24.59 2.86
CA ILE A 97 5.79 -25.37 3.74
C ILE A 97 5.02 -26.18 4.78
N TYR A 98 4.08 -25.54 5.50
CA TYR A 98 3.46 -26.12 6.69
C TYR A 98 2.04 -26.67 6.43
N GLY A 99 1.42 -26.27 5.33
CA GLY A 99 -0.01 -26.49 5.08
C GLY A 99 -0.90 -25.60 5.95
N SER A 100 -2.15 -25.41 5.52
CA SER A 100 -3.11 -24.50 6.19
C SER A 100 -3.43 -24.90 7.64
N LYS A 101 -3.34 -26.20 7.97
CA LYS A 101 -3.66 -26.72 9.31
C LYS A 101 -2.57 -26.44 10.35
N ASN A 102 -1.30 -26.45 9.96
CA ASN A 102 -0.17 -26.30 10.90
C ASN A 102 0.40 -24.87 10.91
N LEU A 103 -0.06 -23.99 10.02
CA LEU A 103 0.44 -22.62 9.89
C LEU A 103 0.44 -21.87 11.23
N ARG A 104 -0.67 -21.87 11.97
CA ARG A 104 -0.79 -21.15 13.25
C ARG A 104 0.13 -21.67 14.36
N GLN A 105 0.58 -22.91 14.27
CA GLN A 105 1.47 -23.52 15.27
C GLN A 105 2.96 -23.34 14.91
N MET A 106 3.25 -23.27 13.61
CA MET A 106 4.61 -23.26 13.07
C MET A 106 5.10 -21.87 12.67
N VAL A 107 4.18 -20.91 12.50
CA VAL A 107 4.45 -19.55 12.06
C VAL A 107 4.00 -18.57 13.12
N LEU A 108 4.91 -17.68 13.51
CA LEU A 108 4.61 -16.50 14.33
C LEU A 108 4.77 -15.26 13.47
N GLU A 109 3.66 -14.61 13.13
CA GLU A 109 3.64 -13.29 12.48
C GLU A 109 3.53 -12.21 13.56
N LEU A 110 4.45 -11.25 13.51
CA LEU A 110 4.42 -10.06 14.35
C LEU A 110 4.65 -8.84 13.47
N ASN A 111 3.77 -7.86 13.57
CA ASN A 111 4.08 -6.53 13.10
C ASN A 111 4.99 -5.85 14.15
N ALA A 112 6.18 -5.45 13.74
CA ALA A 112 7.19 -4.89 14.62
C ALA A 112 6.96 -3.41 14.96
N SER A 113 6.04 -2.73 14.26
CA SER A 113 5.61 -1.36 14.58
C SER A 113 4.61 -1.28 15.73
N ASP A 114 4.06 -2.42 16.16
CA ASP A 114 2.98 -2.48 17.14
C ASP A 114 3.48 -2.05 18.54
N ASP A 115 2.74 -1.13 19.18
CA ASP A 115 3.13 -0.33 20.35
C ASP A 115 3.26 -1.14 21.67
N ARG A 116 3.28 -2.47 21.55
CA ARG A 116 3.30 -3.44 22.67
C ARG A 116 4.65 -3.47 23.42
N GLY A 117 5.61 -2.64 23.03
CA GLY A 117 6.93 -2.55 23.66
C GLY A 117 7.90 -3.64 23.19
N ILE A 118 9.17 -3.26 23.11
CA ILE A 118 10.28 -4.09 22.61
C ILE A 118 10.43 -5.39 23.41
N ASP A 119 10.20 -5.32 24.71
CA ASP A 119 10.37 -6.46 25.61
C ASP A 119 9.28 -7.52 25.40
N VAL A 120 8.05 -7.12 25.08
CA VAL A 120 6.96 -8.07 24.80
C VAL A 120 7.23 -8.83 23.49
N VAL A 121 7.64 -8.12 22.44
CA VAL A 121 8.03 -8.75 21.17
C VAL A 121 9.20 -9.71 21.39
N ARG A 122 10.21 -9.29 22.16
CA ARG A 122 11.36 -10.12 22.49
C ARG A 122 10.97 -11.39 23.26
N GLU A 123 10.10 -11.28 24.25
CA GLU A 123 9.64 -12.41 25.04
C GLU A 123 8.75 -13.37 24.24
N GLN A 124 7.87 -12.85 23.39
CA GLN A 124 7.05 -13.69 22.51
C GLN A 124 7.91 -14.48 21.52
N ILE A 125 8.86 -13.82 20.85
CA ILE A 125 9.80 -14.46 19.93
C ILE A 125 10.64 -15.51 20.69
N LYS A 126 11.17 -15.16 21.87
CA LYS A 126 11.98 -16.08 22.68
C LYS A 126 11.16 -17.29 23.14
N THR A 127 9.93 -17.08 23.59
CA THR A 127 9.02 -18.14 24.02
C THR A 127 8.73 -19.07 22.86
N PHE A 128 8.29 -18.53 21.73
CA PHE A 128 7.98 -19.31 20.54
C PHE A 128 9.18 -20.10 19.99
N ALA A 129 10.37 -19.48 19.94
CA ALA A 129 11.60 -20.13 19.50
C ALA A 129 12.10 -21.20 20.49
N SER A 130 11.81 -21.04 21.79
CA SER A 130 12.25 -21.97 22.85
C SER A 130 11.30 -23.14 23.09
N THR A 131 10.01 -23.01 22.76
CA THR A 131 9.05 -24.11 22.87
C THR A 131 9.44 -25.24 21.93
N LYS A 132 10.04 -26.31 22.48
CA LYS A 132 10.34 -27.54 21.73
C LYS A 132 9.03 -28.21 21.29
N GLN A 133 9.02 -28.77 20.09
CA GLN A 133 7.86 -29.48 19.57
C GLN A 133 7.56 -30.69 20.45
N ILE A 134 6.30 -30.81 20.87
CA ILE A 134 5.79 -31.99 21.59
C ILE A 134 5.25 -33.04 20.57
N PHE A 135 5.13 -32.67 19.28
CA PHE A 135 4.47 -33.50 18.27
C PHE A 135 5.37 -33.78 17.05
N ASN A 136 6.33 -34.70 17.21
CA ASN A 136 6.83 -35.54 16.11
C ASN A 136 5.85 -36.69 15.78
N MET A 137 4.55 -36.55 16.09
CA MET A 137 3.58 -37.65 16.15
C MET A 137 2.52 -37.61 15.03
N VAL A 138 2.93 -37.31 13.80
CA VAL A 138 2.18 -37.76 12.63
C VAL A 138 3.14 -38.57 11.77
N PRO A 139 2.88 -39.86 11.54
CA PRO A 139 3.77 -40.72 10.79
C PRO A 139 3.87 -40.20 9.35
N VAL A 140 5.05 -40.38 8.78
CA VAL A 140 5.40 -40.23 7.37
C VAL A 140 4.47 -41.12 6.54
N SER A 141 3.25 -40.65 6.28
CA SER A 141 2.34 -41.27 5.33
C SER A 141 2.65 -40.65 3.97
N SER A 142 3.58 -41.31 3.29
CA SER A 142 3.54 -41.57 1.85
C SER A 142 2.62 -40.67 1.01
N SER A 143 2.96 -39.39 0.85
CA SER A 143 2.87 -38.57 -0.38
C SER A 143 3.00 -37.07 -0.09
N ALA A 144 4.13 -36.49 -0.49
CA ALA A 144 4.25 -35.13 -1.05
C ALA A 144 4.29 -33.86 -0.17
N SER A 145 4.49 -33.88 1.15
CA SER A 145 4.97 -32.67 1.84
C SER A 145 5.96 -32.96 2.97
N SER A 146 7.23 -32.65 2.71
CA SER A 146 8.27 -32.62 3.73
C SER A 146 7.93 -31.51 4.74
N ILE A 147 7.30 -31.88 5.85
CA ILE A 147 7.05 -30.96 6.96
C ILE A 147 8.41 -30.41 7.39
N ALA A 148 8.66 -29.13 7.12
CA ALA A 148 9.92 -28.50 7.49
C ALA A 148 10.16 -28.62 9.00
N SER A 149 11.37 -29.05 9.37
CA SER A 149 11.74 -29.32 10.77
C SER A 149 12.07 -28.05 11.58
N TYR A 150 11.75 -26.87 11.04
CA TYR A 150 12.02 -25.57 11.65
C TYR A 150 10.75 -24.75 11.77
N LYS A 151 10.68 -23.87 12.77
CA LYS A 151 9.63 -22.85 12.90
C LYS A 151 9.97 -21.61 12.06
N LEU A 152 8.95 -20.86 11.66
CA LEU A 152 9.11 -19.60 10.95
C LEU A 152 8.62 -18.44 11.82
N ILE A 153 9.43 -17.39 11.93
CA ILE A 153 9.03 -16.13 12.56
C ILE A 153 9.07 -15.06 11.47
N ILE A 154 7.94 -14.39 11.26
CA ILE A 154 7.78 -13.30 10.30
C ILE A 154 7.70 -12.00 11.10
N LEU A 155 8.63 -11.09 10.83
CA LEU A 155 8.66 -9.76 11.42
C LEU A 155 8.38 -8.75 10.32
N ASP A 156 7.17 -8.21 10.31
CA ASP A 156 6.79 -7.15 9.37
C ASP A 156 7.17 -5.77 9.91
N GLU A 157 7.40 -4.82 9.01
CA GLU A 157 7.78 -3.43 9.33
C GLU A 157 8.99 -3.32 10.29
N ALA A 158 9.99 -4.19 10.12
CA ALA A 158 11.16 -4.24 10.99
C ALA A 158 12.02 -2.95 10.95
N ASP A 159 11.84 -2.10 9.93
CA ASP A 159 12.46 -0.79 9.84
C ASP A 159 11.84 0.27 10.78
N ALA A 160 10.69 -0.02 11.38
CA ALA A 160 10.11 0.77 12.48
C ALA A 160 10.72 0.42 13.85
N MET A 161 11.46 -0.69 13.96
CA MET A 161 12.06 -1.11 15.23
C MET A 161 13.22 -0.21 15.66
N THR A 162 13.29 0.08 16.96
CA THR A 162 14.45 0.78 17.54
C THR A 162 15.74 -0.04 17.41
N SER A 163 16.88 0.64 17.36
CA SER A 163 18.21 -0.01 17.26
C SER A 163 18.47 -1.02 18.38
N THR A 164 18.01 -0.72 19.61
CA THR A 164 18.14 -1.62 20.77
C THR A 164 17.36 -2.91 20.57
N ALA A 165 16.14 -2.83 20.03
CA ALA A 165 15.32 -3.99 19.71
C ALA A 165 15.97 -4.88 18.66
N GLN A 166 16.52 -4.27 17.61
CA GLN A 166 17.24 -4.97 16.55
C GLN A 166 18.49 -5.70 17.08
N MET A 167 19.24 -5.09 18.00
CA MET A 167 20.38 -5.74 18.65
C MET A 167 19.96 -6.93 19.53
N ALA A 168 18.83 -6.81 20.24
CA ALA A 168 18.28 -7.92 21.02
C ALA A 168 17.82 -9.09 20.13
N LEU A 169 17.14 -8.77 19.02
CA LEU A 169 16.70 -9.75 18.03
C LEU A 169 17.88 -10.52 17.44
N ARG A 170 18.99 -9.85 17.09
CA ARG A 170 20.22 -10.49 16.59
C ARG A 170 20.68 -11.62 17.51
N ARG A 171 20.73 -11.40 18.82
CA ARG A 171 21.16 -12.42 19.80
C ARG A 171 20.21 -13.63 19.83
N ILE A 172 18.92 -13.39 19.65
CA ILE A 172 17.90 -14.45 19.58
C ILE A 172 18.05 -15.25 18.28
N MET A 173 18.24 -14.58 17.14
CA MET A 173 18.46 -15.23 15.85
C MET A 173 19.68 -16.17 15.89
N GLU A 174 20.80 -15.71 16.45
CA GLU A 174 22.00 -16.54 16.62
C GLU A 174 21.75 -17.74 17.52
N LYS A 175 21.05 -17.55 18.66
CA LYS A 175 20.82 -18.60 19.65
C LYS A 175 19.89 -19.71 19.14
N PHE A 176 18.90 -19.36 18.31
CA PHE A 176 17.84 -20.29 17.87
C PHE A 176 17.89 -20.67 16.39
N THR A 177 18.99 -20.37 15.68
CA THR A 177 19.16 -20.63 14.24
C THR A 177 18.95 -22.10 13.83
N SER A 178 19.22 -23.05 14.74
CA SER A 178 19.06 -24.49 14.48
C SER A 178 17.59 -24.90 14.34
N ASN A 179 16.68 -24.25 15.06
CA ASN A 179 15.28 -24.69 15.20
C ASN A 179 14.29 -23.69 14.59
N THR A 180 14.70 -22.44 14.39
CA THR A 180 13.83 -21.34 13.94
C THR A 180 14.49 -20.58 12.81
N ARG A 181 13.71 -20.26 11.78
CA ARG A 181 14.09 -19.36 10.69
C ARG A 181 13.30 -18.07 10.81
N PHE A 182 13.96 -16.95 10.54
CA PHE A 182 13.39 -15.61 10.58
C PHE A 182 13.20 -15.12 9.14
N CYS A 183 12.06 -14.49 8.88
CA CYS A 183 11.83 -13.66 7.71
C CYS A 183 11.58 -12.23 8.19
N ILE A 184 12.51 -11.34 7.88
CA ILE A 184 12.43 -9.92 8.21
C ILE A 184 11.88 -9.20 6.98
N ILE A 185 10.85 -8.38 7.15
CA ILE A 185 10.30 -7.53 6.10
C ILE A 185 10.54 -6.07 6.48
N ALA A 186 11.03 -5.28 5.54
CA ALA A 186 11.26 -3.86 5.73
C ALA A 186 11.03 -3.10 4.42
N ASN A 187 10.68 -1.81 4.50
CA ASN A 187 10.68 -0.98 3.29
C ASN A 187 12.10 -0.48 2.99
N TYR A 188 12.83 -0.09 4.03
CA TYR A 188 14.17 0.50 3.91
C TYR A 188 15.25 -0.36 4.57
N ALA A 189 16.09 -1.01 3.77
CA ALA A 189 17.20 -1.83 4.28
C ALA A 189 18.25 -1.02 5.08
N HIS A 190 18.40 0.28 4.80
CA HIS A 190 19.36 1.14 5.51
C HIS A 190 18.94 1.49 6.95
N LYS A 191 17.66 1.33 7.29
CA LYS A 191 17.16 1.49 8.66
C LYS A 191 17.43 0.26 9.54
N LEU A 192 17.88 -0.83 8.94
CA LEU A 192 18.25 -2.05 9.66
C LEU A 192 19.74 -2.04 10.02
N SER A 193 20.04 -2.57 11.20
CA SER A 193 21.42 -2.68 11.67
C SER A 193 22.24 -3.62 10.77
N PRO A 194 23.51 -3.28 10.46
CA PRO A 194 24.39 -4.17 9.68
C PRO A 194 24.55 -5.57 10.28
N ALA A 195 24.38 -5.70 11.60
CA ALA A 195 24.44 -6.97 12.29
C ALA A 195 23.25 -7.89 11.96
N LEU A 196 22.04 -7.35 11.74
CA LEU A 196 20.92 -8.14 11.24
C LEU A 196 21.09 -8.48 9.76
N LEU A 197 21.49 -7.50 8.95
CA LEU A 197 21.68 -7.68 7.50
C LEU A 197 22.68 -8.79 7.16
N SER A 198 23.77 -8.91 7.92
CA SER A 198 24.80 -9.94 7.71
C SER A 198 24.34 -11.37 8.01
N ARG A 199 23.22 -11.56 8.72
CA ARG A 199 22.68 -12.88 9.11
C ARG A 199 21.57 -13.36 8.19
N CYS A 200 21.13 -12.53 7.25
CA CYS A 200 19.99 -12.81 6.38
C CYS A 200 20.40 -12.82 4.91
N THR A 201 19.85 -13.76 4.14
CA THR A 201 19.85 -13.71 2.69
C THR A 201 18.86 -12.65 2.24
N ARG A 202 19.34 -11.73 1.41
CA ARG A 202 18.60 -10.51 1.04
C ARG A 202 17.89 -10.71 -0.30
N PHE A 203 16.61 -10.40 -0.33
CA PHE A 203 15.79 -10.38 -1.53
C PHE A 203 15.19 -8.98 -1.69
N ARG A 204 15.56 -8.32 -2.79
CA ARG A 204 15.07 -6.99 -3.14
C ARG A 204 13.83 -7.13 -4.02
N PHE A 205 12.70 -6.67 -3.50
CA PHE A 205 11.48 -6.51 -4.27
C PHE A 205 11.54 -5.15 -4.97
N SER A 206 11.63 -5.15 -6.30
CA SER A 206 11.46 -3.93 -7.10
C SER A 206 9.98 -3.57 -7.23
N PRO A 207 9.62 -2.35 -7.64
CA PRO A 207 8.27 -2.06 -8.10
C PRO A 207 7.80 -3.10 -9.13
N LEU A 208 6.53 -3.47 -9.08
CA LEU A 208 5.95 -4.43 -10.02
C LEU A 208 5.92 -3.83 -11.43
N LYS A 209 6.09 -4.68 -12.45
CA LYS A 209 5.96 -4.25 -13.84
C LYS A 209 4.49 -4.01 -14.16
N GLU A 210 4.23 -3.11 -15.09
CA GLU A 210 2.87 -2.76 -15.53
C GLU A 210 2.08 -3.99 -16.01
N GLN A 211 2.76 -4.93 -16.69
CA GLN A 211 2.16 -6.19 -17.14
C GLN A 211 1.72 -7.08 -15.97
N ASP A 212 2.52 -7.17 -14.91
CA ASP A 212 2.19 -8.00 -13.73
C ASP A 212 0.98 -7.42 -12.98
N ILE A 213 0.90 -6.09 -12.88
CA ILE A 213 -0.26 -5.40 -12.28
C ILE A 213 -1.50 -5.59 -13.15
N ARG A 214 -1.36 -5.47 -14.48
CA ARG A 214 -2.47 -5.61 -15.43
C ARG A 214 -3.18 -6.95 -15.27
N VAL A 215 -2.44 -8.05 -15.17
CA VAL A 215 -3.00 -9.41 -15.01
C VAL A 215 -3.91 -9.49 -13.78
N LEU A 216 -3.47 -8.95 -12.65
CA LEU A 216 -4.25 -9.00 -11.41
C LEU A 216 -5.43 -8.01 -11.42
N VAL A 217 -5.25 -6.82 -11.99
CA VAL A 217 -6.34 -5.85 -12.16
C VAL A 217 -7.43 -6.39 -13.08
N ASP A 218 -7.08 -7.00 -14.21
CA ASP A 218 -8.05 -7.61 -15.13
C ASP A 218 -8.80 -8.76 -14.47
N LYS A 219 -8.13 -9.56 -13.63
CA LYS A 219 -8.80 -10.60 -12.82
C LYS A 219 -9.88 -10.01 -11.91
N VAL A 220 -9.55 -8.94 -11.19
CA VAL A 220 -10.50 -8.25 -10.28
C VAL A 220 -11.65 -7.61 -11.07
N ILE A 221 -11.38 -7.03 -12.23
CA ILE A 221 -12.41 -6.44 -13.11
C ILE A 221 -13.46 -7.49 -13.50
N VAL A 222 -13.01 -8.70 -13.84
CA VAL A 222 -13.90 -9.81 -14.23
C VAL A 222 -14.66 -10.38 -13.03
N GLU A 223 -14.00 -10.56 -11.88
CA GLU A 223 -14.62 -11.15 -10.69
C GLU A 223 -15.63 -10.20 -10.01
N GLU A 224 -15.41 -8.88 -10.04
CA GLU A 224 -16.30 -7.87 -9.42
C GLU A 224 -17.28 -7.20 -10.40
N ASP A 225 -17.26 -7.62 -11.67
CA ASP A 225 -18.03 -7.04 -12.79
C ASP A 225 -17.92 -5.50 -12.83
N VAL A 226 -16.67 -5.03 -13.00
CA VAL A 226 -16.33 -3.60 -13.04
C VAL A 226 -16.43 -3.07 -14.46
N LYS A 227 -17.32 -2.10 -14.69
CA LYS A 227 -17.41 -1.37 -15.97
C LYS A 227 -16.31 -0.31 -16.03
N ILE A 228 -15.19 -0.59 -16.69
CA ILE A 228 -14.05 0.32 -16.83
C ILE A 228 -13.58 0.40 -18.28
N ASN A 229 -13.22 1.61 -18.72
CA ASN A 229 -12.62 1.82 -20.04
C ASN A 229 -11.16 1.34 -20.08
N SER A 230 -10.68 0.90 -21.25
CA SER A 230 -9.29 0.46 -21.42
C SER A 230 -8.28 1.55 -21.05
N ASP A 231 -8.51 2.78 -21.49
CA ASP A 231 -7.66 3.95 -21.20
C ASP A 231 -7.60 4.24 -19.70
N ALA A 232 -8.72 4.04 -19.01
CA ALA A 232 -8.81 4.19 -17.56
C ALA A 232 -7.99 3.10 -16.85
N THR A 233 -8.02 1.85 -17.33
CA THR A 233 -7.18 0.79 -16.78
C THR A 233 -5.69 1.07 -16.98
N GLU A 234 -5.29 1.63 -18.12
CA GLU A 234 -3.90 2.04 -18.38
C GLU A 234 -3.47 3.18 -17.45
N ALA A 235 -4.32 4.21 -17.28
CA ALA A 235 -4.08 5.30 -16.35
C ALA A 235 -3.93 4.79 -14.90
N LEU A 236 -4.78 3.86 -14.46
CA LEU A 236 -4.67 3.23 -13.14
C LEU A 236 -3.32 2.58 -12.92
N ILE A 237 -2.85 1.79 -13.88
CA ILE A 237 -1.58 1.04 -13.78
C ILE A 237 -0.41 2.02 -13.72
N LYS A 238 -0.40 3.04 -14.58
CA LYS A 238 0.62 4.08 -14.62
C LYS A 238 0.68 4.85 -13.29
N LEU A 239 -0.46 5.26 -12.76
CA LEU A 239 -0.56 6.00 -11.50
C LEU A 239 -0.24 5.14 -10.27
N SER A 240 -0.34 3.82 -10.38
CA SER A 240 0.02 2.89 -9.31
C SER A 240 1.53 2.82 -9.07
N LYS A 241 2.38 3.24 -10.03
CA LYS A 241 3.86 3.27 -9.91
C LYS A 241 4.47 1.98 -9.34
N GLY A 242 3.90 0.82 -9.70
CA GLY A 242 4.37 -0.49 -9.24
C GLY A 242 3.83 -0.95 -7.88
N ASP A 243 2.92 -0.22 -7.24
CA ASP A 243 2.24 -0.57 -5.98
C ASP A 243 0.86 -1.20 -6.26
N MET A 244 0.74 -2.51 -6.03
CA MET A 244 -0.51 -3.24 -6.26
C MET A 244 -1.61 -2.85 -5.25
N ARG A 245 -1.23 -2.54 -4.01
CA ARG A 245 -2.19 -2.15 -2.98
C ARG A 245 -2.87 -0.84 -3.37
N ARG A 246 -2.09 0.11 -3.89
CA ARG A 246 -2.62 1.37 -4.44
C ARG A 246 -3.58 1.11 -5.60
N ALA A 247 -3.19 0.26 -6.55
CA ALA A 247 -4.04 -0.08 -7.70
C ALA A 247 -5.42 -0.60 -7.28
N LEU A 248 -5.45 -1.57 -6.36
CA LEU A 248 -6.69 -2.18 -5.88
C LEU A 248 -7.55 -1.21 -5.06
N ASN A 249 -6.94 -0.39 -4.20
CA ASN A 249 -7.66 0.60 -3.41
C ASN A 249 -8.35 1.64 -4.29
N VAL A 250 -7.66 2.14 -5.32
CA VAL A 250 -8.24 3.10 -6.26
C VAL A 250 -9.36 2.45 -7.08
N LEU A 251 -9.13 1.24 -7.60
CA LEU A 251 -10.16 0.53 -8.37
C LEU A 251 -11.42 0.30 -7.53
N GLN A 252 -11.27 -0.10 -6.26
CA GLN A 252 -12.38 -0.28 -5.32
C GLN A 252 -13.10 1.05 -5.05
N ALA A 253 -12.36 2.14 -4.85
CA ALA A 253 -12.94 3.46 -4.62
C ALA A 253 -13.74 3.96 -5.85
N CYS A 254 -13.19 3.81 -7.06
CA CYS A 254 -13.89 4.16 -8.30
C CYS A 254 -15.15 3.30 -8.50
N HIS A 255 -15.07 1.99 -8.22
CA HIS A 255 -16.23 1.09 -8.29
C HIS A 255 -17.32 1.47 -7.28
N ALA A 256 -16.94 1.76 -6.04
CA ALA A 256 -17.89 2.22 -5.03
C ALA A 256 -18.55 3.55 -5.42
N SER A 257 -17.79 4.47 -6.01
CA SER A 257 -18.28 5.77 -6.49
C SER A 257 -19.17 5.67 -7.72
N SER A 258 -19.06 4.60 -8.52
CA SER A 258 -19.88 4.38 -9.72
C SER A 258 -21.33 3.99 -9.43
N LYS A 259 -21.66 3.72 -8.16
CA LYS A 259 -23.04 3.49 -7.73
C LYS A 259 -23.71 4.86 -7.53
N PRO A 260 -24.77 5.20 -8.28
CA PRO A 260 -25.47 6.45 -8.07
C PRO A 260 -26.01 6.51 -6.64
N LEU A 261 -25.66 7.57 -5.91
CA LEU A 261 -26.24 7.86 -4.61
C LEU A 261 -27.76 7.97 -4.79
N SER A 262 -28.53 7.08 -4.17
CA SER A 262 -29.99 7.26 -4.02
C SER A 262 -30.22 8.59 -3.31
N SER A 263 -30.53 9.61 -4.09
CA SER A 263 -30.79 10.96 -3.59
C SER A 263 -32.08 10.93 -2.78
N GLY A 264 -31.96 11.17 -1.47
CA GLY A 264 -33.06 11.64 -0.62
C GLY A 264 -33.91 10.56 0.06
N GLY A 265 -33.56 10.22 1.31
CA GLY A 265 -34.49 10.22 2.46
C GLY A 265 -35.76 9.36 2.45
N THR A 266 -36.02 8.55 1.43
CA THR A 266 -37.21 7.70 1.39
C THR A 266 -36.77 6.29 1.08
N LEU A 267 -37.04 5.37 2.01
CA LEU A 267 -36.94 3.93 1.83
C LEU A 267 -37.89 3.50 0.71
N GLN A 268 -37.50 3.69 -0.54
CA GLN A 268 -38.14 3.06 -1.68
C GLN A 268 -37.30 1.85 -2.07
N THR A 269 -37.88 0.69 -1.76
CA THR A 269 -37.66 -0.63 -2.33
C THR A 269 -36.65 -0.66 -3.47
N ALA A 270 -35.54 -1.36 -3.20
CA ALA A 270 -34.53 -1.78 -4.17
C ALA A 270 -35.16 -2.22 -5.49
N SER A 271 -35.10 -1.32 -6.47
CA SER A 271 -35.29 -1.67 -7.87
C SER A 271 -33.90 -2.06 -8.39
N ILE A 272 -33.82 -3.25 -8.98
CA ILE A 272 -32.61 -4.07 -9.13
C ILE A 272 -31.64 -3.58 -10.22
N ASP A 273 -31.99 -2.56 -11.01
CA ASP A 273 -31.18 -2.13 -12.16
C ASP A 273 -30.80 -0.64 -12.11
N GLN A 274 -30.01 -0.24 -11.09
CA GLN A 274 -29.20 0.98 -11.23
C GLN A 274 -27.94 0.61 -12.01
N GLU A 275 -27.91 0.91 -13.31
CA GLU A 275 -26.73 0.72 -14.13
C GLU A 275 -25.56 1.52 -13.52
N ARG A 276 -24.50 0.81 -13.09
CA ARG A 276 -23.26 1.45 -12.64
C ARG A 276 -22.67 2.28 -13.79
N ASP A 277 -22.22 3.49 -13.48
CA ASP A 277 -21.53 4.33 -14.43
C ASP A 277 -20.20 3.69 -14.86
N THR A 278 -19.80 3.93 -16.11
CA THR A 278 -18.52 3.41 -16.61
C THR A 278 -17.38 4.28 -16.08
N ILE A 279 -16.38 3.64 -15.47
CA ILE A 279 -15.20 4.34 -14.94
C ILE A 279 -14.35 4.85 -16.11
N THR A 280 -14.18 6.17 -16.17
CA THR A 280 -13.35 6.87 -17.15
C THR A 280 -11.98 7.22 -16.58
N GLU A 281 -11.05 7.65 -17.44
CA GLU A 281 -9.73 8.13 -17.03
C GLU A 281 -9.83 9.30 -16.04
N THR A 282 -10.76 10.24 -16.28
CA THR A 282 -10.98 11.40 -15.41
C THR A 282 -11.35 11.00 -13.98
N THR A 283 -12.23 10.00 -13.81
CA THR A 283 -12.64 9.48 -12.50
C THR A 283 -11.44 8.95 -11.69
N ILE A 284 -10.46 8.35 -12.37
CA ILE A 284 -9.27 7.80 -11.71
C ILE A 284 -8.33 8.91 -11.25
N TYR A 285 -8.08 9.90 -12.11
CA TYR A 285 -7.25 11.06 -11.76
C TYR A 285 -7.86 11.86 -10.61
N GLU A 286 -9.18 12.07 -10.62
CA GLU A 286 -9.93 12.72 -9.53
C GLU A 286 -9.87 11.90 -8.24
N CYS A 287 -10.04 10.58 -8.32
CA CYS A 287 -9.99 9.71 -7.14
C CYS A 287 -8.60 9.71 -6.47
N ILE A 288 -7.53 9.80 -7.25
CA ILE A 288 -6.15 9.85 -6.75
C ILE A 288 -5.75 11.28 -6.36
N ALA A 289 -6.56 12.29 -6.71
CA ALA A 289 -6.20 13.71 -6.66
C ALA A 289 -4.89 14.02 -7.40
N SER A 290 -4.60 13.26 -8.47
CA SER A 290 -3.41 13.48 -9.30
C SER A 290 -3.75 14.44 -10.44
N PRO A 291 -2.84 15.37 -10.80
CA PRO A 291 -3.11 16.31 -11.88
C PRO A 291 -3.27 15.58 -13.22
N HIS A 292 -4.30 15.98 -13.97
CA HIS A 292 -4.54 15.44 -15.30
C HIS A 292 -3.38 15.80 -16.25
N PRO A 293 -2.94 14.90 -17.15
CA PRO A 293 -1.85 15.18 -18.09
C PRO A 293 -2.09 16.45 -18.92
N SER A 294 -3.33 16.70 -19.33
CA SER A 294 -3.74 17.92 -20.04
C SER A 294 -3.46 19.19 -19.24
N ASP A 295 -3.63 19.18 -17.91
CA ASP A 295 -3.40 20.37 -17.08
C ASP A 295 -1.92 20.59 -16.84
N ILE A 296 -1.14 19.53 -16.65
CA ILE A 296 0.32 19.62 -16.61
C ILE A 296 0.88 20.13 -17.94
N ASN A 297 0.36 19.66 -19.07
CA ASN A 297 0.76 20.16 -20.38
C ASN A 297 0.42 21.64 -20.58
N LYS A 298 -0.75 22.11 -20.12
CA LYS A 298 -1.09 23.54 -20.10
C LYS A 298 -0.11 24.33 -19.24
N ILE A 299 0.24 23.83 -18.05
CA ILE A 299 1.21 24.46 -17.15
C ILE A 299 2.58 24.53 -17.83
N LEU A 300 3.08 23.43 -18.37
CA LEU A 300 4.35 23.34 -19.08
C LEU A 300 4.40 24.32 -20.26
N HIS A 301 3.39 24.29 -21.12
CA HIS A 301 3.31 25.18 -22.28
C HIS A 301 3.26 26.66 -21.87
N THR A 302 2.51 26.98 -20.82
CA THR A 302 2.46 28.34 -20.25
C THR A 302 3.84 28.77 -19.76
N LEU A 303 4.52 27.91 -19.00
CA LEU A 303 5.86 28.17 -18.47
C LEU A 303 6.90 28.34 -19.58
N LEU A 304 6.86 27.53 -20.64
CA LEU A 304 7.86 27.60 -21.71
C LEU A 304 7.64 28.80 -22.64
N GLN A 305 6.39 29.11 -23.00
CA GLN A 305 6.10 30.12 -24.03
C GLN A 305 5.87 31.53 -23.47
N THR A 306 5.28 31.66 -22.28
CA THR A 306 4.91 32.98 -21.75
C THR A 306 6.08 33.58 -21.00
N SER A 307 6.56 34.74 -21.46
CA SER A 307 7.65 35.46 -20.81
C SER A 307 7.23 36.16 -19.52
N ASP A 308 5.94 36.51 -19.37
CA ASP A 308 5.43 37.17 -18.17
C ASP A 308 5.20 36.17 -17.02
N VAL A 309 6.08 36.28 -16.01
CA VAL A 309 6.05 35.48 -14.77
C VAL A 309 4.74 35.65 -14.01
N LEU A 310 4.16 36.86 -13.98
CA LEU A 310 2.93 37.13 -13.23
C LEU A 310 1.72 36.42 -13.86
N SER A 311 1.65 36.40 -15.20
CA SER A 311 0.63 35.65 -15.93
C SER A 311 0.76 34.15 -15.70
N CYS A 312 1.98 33.60 -15.77
CA CYS A 312 2.22 32.18 -15.45
C CYS A 312 1.74 31.81 -14.04
N LEU A 313 2.08 32.65 -13.05
CA LEU A 313 1.68 32.42 -11.66
C LEU A 313 0.16 32.48 -11.46
N LYS A 314 -0.52 33.41 -12.13
CA LYS A 314 -2.00 33.48 -12.11
C LYS A 314 -2.63 32.23 -12.70
N THR A 315 -2.15 31.76 -13.84
CA THR A 315 -2.68 30.55 -14.51
C THR A 315 -2.49 29.32 -13.64
N ILE A 316 -1.31 29.14 -13.04
CA ILE A 316 -1.03 28.00 -12.15
C ILE A 316 -1.91 28.06 -10.91
N ASN A 317 -2.03 29.22 -10.26
CA ASN A 317 -2.90 29.37 -9.09
C ASN A 317 -4.37 29.11 -9.43
N LEU A 318 -4.83 29.57 -10.59
CA LEU A 318 -6.19 29.28 -11.07
C LEU A 318 -6.40 27.76 -11.21
N LEU A 319 -5.51 27.06 -11.91
CA LEU A 319 -5.61 25.60 -12.09
C LEU A 319 -5.55 24.85 -10.75
N LYS A 320 -4.68 25.28 -9.82
CA LYS A 320 -4.63 24.73 -8.46
C LYS A 320 -5.95 24.88 -7.72
N THR A 321 -6.58 26.07 -7.78
CA THR A 321 -7.85 26.32 -7.10
C THR A 321 -9.03 25.60 -7.74
N LEU A 322 -9.05 25.47 -9.07
CA LEU A 322 -10.16 24.83 -9.80
C LEU A 322 -10.16 23.31 -9.62
N HIS A 323 -8.97 22.69 -9.65
CA HIS A 323 -8.84 21.23 -9.63
C HIS A 323 -8.30 20.68 -8.29
N GLY A 324 -8.09 21.55 -7.29
CA GLY A 324 -7.63 21.13 -5.96
C GLY A 324 -6.22 20.54 -5.94
N LEU A 325 -5.35 20.95 -6.87
CA LEU A 325 -4.03 20.34 -7.05
C LEU A 325 -3.01 20.87 -6.03
N ALA A 326 -2.30 19.96 -5.39
CA ALA A 326 -1.17 20.31 -4.55
C ALA A 326 0.08 20.60 -5.39
N LEU A 327 0.90 21.56 -4.94
CA LEU A 327 2.16 21.87 -5.61
C LEU A 327 3.10 20.66 -5.71
N ALA A 328 3.11 19.76 -4.71
CA ALA A 328 3.95 18.56 -4.70
C ALA A 328 3.66 17.64 -5.90
N ASP A 329 2.38 17.44 -6.22
CA ASP A 329 1.95 16.59 -7.33
C ASP A 329 2.26 17.26 -8.69
N ILE A 330 2.12 18.58 -8.76
CA ILE A 330 2.51 19.37 -9.94
C ILE A 330 4.02 19.25 -10.18
N ILE A 331 4.87 19.41 -9.15
CA ILE A 331 6.33 19.30 -9.29
C ILE A 331 6.71 17.90 -9.78
N THR A 332 6.12 16.86 -9.18
CA THR A 332 6.40 15.47 -9.56
C THR A 332 6.04 15.23 -11.02
N SER A 333 4.83 15.63 -11.45
CA SER A 333 4.36 15.40 -12.82
C SER A 333 5.09 16.28 -13.84
N LEU A 334 5.39 17.53 -13.47
CA LEU A 334 6.10 18.46 -14.34
C LEU A 334 7.56 18.03 -14.55
N SER A 335 8.23 17.50 -13.51
CA SER A 335 9.60 16.99 -13.67
C SER A 335 9.65 15.79 -14.61
N GLU A 336 8.68 14.88 -14.53
CA GLU A 336 8.54 13.75 -15.47
C GLU A 336 8.34 14.22 -16.92
N GLU A 337 7.55 15.27 -17.17
CA GLU A 337 7.37 15.83 -18.51
C GLU A 337 8.59 16.63 -19.00
N LEU A 338 9.23 17.41 -18.13
CA LEU A 338 10.45 18.16 -18.48
C LEU A 338 11.60 17.24 -18.88
N MET A 339 11.74 16.08 -18.22
CA MET A 339 12.77 15.08 -18.54
C MET A 339 12.59 14.43 -19.92
N LYS A 340 11.39 14.51 -20.52
CA LYS A 340 11.13 14.00 -21.88
C LYS A 340 11.51 15.01 -22.97
N LEU A 341 11.72 16.27 -22.62
CA LEU A 341 12.09 17.31 -23.58
C LEU A 341 13.55 17.16 -23.98
N ASP A 342 13.81 17.28 -25.28
CA ASP A 342 15.17 17.33 -25.82
C ASP A 342 15.73 18.76 -25.67
N VAL A 343 16.46 19.00 -24.59
CA VAL A 343 17.05 20.30 -24.24
C VAL A 343 18.54 20.16 -23.90
N PRO A 344 19.34 21.24 -24.02
CA PRO A 344 20.75 21.20 -23.65
C PRO A 344 20.96 20.71 -22.21
N PRO A 345 22.02 19.93 -21.92
CA PRO A 345 22.26 19.38 -20.59
C PRO A 345 22.33 20.44 -19.48
N THR A 346 22.84 21.64 -19.79
CA THR A 346 22.90 22.77 -18.86
C THR A 346 21.51 23.22 -18.39
N VAL A 347 20.53 23.22 -19.30
CA VAL A 347 19.15 23.60 -19.00
C VAL A 347 18.49 22.51 -18.15
N MET A 348 18.67 21.24 -18.55
CA MET A 348 18.12 20.11 -17.81
C MET A 348 18.66 20.07 -16.37
N ILE A 349 19.96 20.26 -16.17
CA ILE A 349 20.58 20.33 -14.84
C ILE A 349 19.95 21.46 -14.02
N THR A 350 19.79 22.65 -14.61
CA THR A 350 19.20 23.81 -13.93
C THR A 350 17.75 23.54 -13.48
N TRP A 351 16.94 22.93 -14.34
CA TRP A 351 15.56 22.57 -14.01
C TRP A 351 15.50 21.52 -12.90
N ILE A 352 16.24 20.41 -13.03
CA ILE A 352 16.18 19.32 -12.06
C ILE A 352 16.71 19.75 -10.68
N ASP A 353 17.82 20.49 -10.62
CA ASP A 353 18.38 20.98 -9.36
C ASP A 353 17.43 21.96 -8.65
N GLY A 354 16.87 22.92 -9.39
CA GLY A 354 15.90 23.87 -8.83
C GLY A 354 14.60 23.21 -8.39
N LEU A 355 14.08 22.24 -9.14
CA LEU A 355 12.88 21.48 -8.75
C LEU A 355 13.14 20.63 -7.50
N ALA A 356 14.30 19.99 -7.40
CA ALA A 356 14.68 19.21 -6.22
C ALA A 356 14.77 20.07 -4.96
N GLU A 357 15.30 21.29 -5.06
CA GLU A 357 15.36 22.21 -3.92
C GLU A 357 13.96 22.66 -3.47
N ILE A 358 13.07 22.94 -4.43
CA ILE A 358 11.67 23.30 -4.13
C ILE A 358 10.93 22.12 -3.48
N GLU A 359 11.08 20.92 -4.01
CA GLU A 359 10.49 19.70 -3.43
C GLU A 359 10.97 19.47 -1.99
N TYR A 360 12.26 19.62 -1.75
CA TYR A 360 12.84 19.51 -0.40
C TYR A 360 12.26 20.56 0.56
N ARG A 361 12.18 21.83 0.15
CA ARG A 361 11.58 22.91 0.96
C ARG A 361 10.11 22.67 1.24
N LEU A 362 9.37 22.11 0.28
CA LEU A 362 7.96 21.76 0.45
C LEU A 362 7.80 20.61 1.45
N SER A 363 8.67 19.59 1.40
CA SER A 363 8.69 18.49 2.38
C SER A 363 8.97 18.97 3.82
N GLY A 364 9.71 20.07 3.98
CA GLY A 364 9.96 20.73 5.26
C GLY A 364 8.84 21.63 5.76
N GLY A 365 7.69 21.70 5.08
CA GLY A 365 6.56 22.55 5.46
C GLY A 365 6.68 24.02 5.02
N GLY A 366 7.44 24.29 3.95
CA GLY A 366 7.57 25.63 3.39
C GLY A 366 6.25 26.20 2.83
N SER A 367 6.16 27.53 2.72
CA SER A 367 4.97 28.21 2.18
C SER A 367 4.73 27.88 0.70
N GLU A 368 3.58 27.27 0.41
CA GLU A 368 3.23 26.83 -0.94
C GLU A 368 3.14 27.98 -1.96
N VAL A 369 2.73 29.18 -1.52
CA VAL A 369 2.64 30.37 -2.39
C VAL A 369 4.02 30.79 -2.88
N ILE A 370 5.01 30.83 -1.97
CA ILE A 370 6.38 31.20 -2.30
C ILE A 370 7.02 30.12 -3.17
N GLN A 371 6.82 28.85 -2.83
CA GLN A 371 7.35 27.73 -3.61
C GLN A 371 6.73 27.67 -5.02
N THR A 372 5.46 28.05 -5.19
CA THR A 372 4.82 28.15 -6.52
C THR A 372 5.48 29.24 -7.36
N GLY A 373 5.83 30.39 -6.76
CA GLY A 373 6.60 31.43 -7.45
C GLY A 373 8.02 30.98 -7.80
N ALA A 374 8.68 30.25 -6.89
CA ALA A 374 10.00 29.67 -7.13
C ALA A 374 9.98 28.67 -8.31
N LEU A 375 8.93 27.84 -8.40
CA LEU A 375 8.72 26.91 -9.50
C LEU A 375 8.69 27.63 -10.86
N VAL A 376 7.89 28.69 -10.96
CA VAL A 376 7.82 29.50 -12.18
C VAL A 376 9.18 30.08 -12.52
N GLY A 377 9.89 30.62 -11.52
CA GLY A 377 11.22 31.20 -11.70
C GLY A 377 12.25 30.20 -12.21
N VAL A 378 12.35 29.01 -11.60
CA VAL A 378 13.30 27.97 -12.01
C VAL A 378 13.07 27.53 -13.45
N VAL A 379 11.81 27.24 -13.81
CA VAL A 379 11.49 26.75 -15.16
C VAL A 379 11.73 27.85 -16.19
N ARG A 380 11.33 29.10 -15.91
CA ARG A 380 11.56 30.25 -16.79
C ARG A 380 13.03 30.58 -17.00
N ASN A 381 13.83 30.59 -15.93
CA ASN A 381 15.26 30.83 -16.02
C ASN A 381 15.94 29.81 -16.94
N GLY A 382 15.58 28.52 -16.83
CA GLY A 382 16.08 27.51 -17.75
C GLY A 382 15.56 27.68 -19.19
N ALA A 383 14.29 28.10 -19.38
CA ALA A 383 13.75 28.37 -20.71
C ALA A 383 14.47 29.55 -21.41
N GLU A 384 14.90 30.56 -20.67
CA GLU A 384 15.70 31.68 -21.21
C GLU A 384 17.10 31.24 -21.64
N LEU A 385 17.70 30.26 -20.95
CA LEU A 385 18.97 29.65 -21.36
C LEU A 385 18.85 28.90 -22.68
N ILE A 386 17.69 28.31 -23.00
CA ILE A 386 17.42 27.69 -24.30
C ILE A 386 17.51 28.74 -25.41
N ILE A 387 16.77 29.86 -25.25
CA ILE A 387 16.73 30.97 -26.23
C ILE A 387 18.11 31.62 -26.39
N GLY A 388 18.89 31.69 -25.31
CA GLY A 388 20.25 32.22 -25.33
C GLY A 388 21.27 31.31 -26.02
N SER A 389 21.01 30.01 -26.13
CA SER A 389 21.90 29.03 -26.77
C SER A 389 21.71 28.90 -28.29
N GLU A 390 20.60 29.40 -28.83
CA GLU A 390 20.31 29.45 -30.28
C GLU A 390 20.85 30.72 -30.97
N LYS A 391 21.44 31.66 -30.21
CA LYS A 391 22.15 32.84 -30.72
C LYS A 391 23.65 32.66 -30.56
#